data_AF-A0AAD4LCR5-F1
#
_entry.id   AF-A0AAD4LCR5-F1
#
_cell.length_a   1.000
_cell.length_b   1.000
_cell.length_c   1.000
_cell.angle_alpha   90.00
_cell.angle_beta   90.00
_cell.angle_gamma   90.00
#
_symmetry.space_group_name_H-M   'P 1'
#
loop_
_entity.id
_entity.type
_entity.pdbx_description
1 polymer ?
#
loop_
_entity_poly.entity_id
_entity_poly.type
_entity_poly.pdbx_seq_one_letter_code
_entity_poly.pdbx_strand_id
1 'polypeptide(L)'
;MLTPWVTHCCDGHFWHIIYGLGPYIADYPEQALLACIIQNWCTTPYHNLDGEVGGPRSHLHTNTLLSSGTITLQELWDDYGIVGDLQPFTMTFPHADIHDLLLPDVLHQIIKGTFKDHLVDWVEEYIWYSHHKGQVERILADINRRIAAVSSFPGLHHFHKGHGFKQWTRNDSKGLMKVYLPAIAGHVPPVMVRVVATLIEFCYLI
;
A
#
# COMPACT_ATOMS: atom_id res chain seq x y z
N MET A 1 2.14 -29.16 7.44
CA MET A 1 2.68 -29.88 8.60
C MET A 1 1.78 -29.69 9.81
N LEU A 2 0.89 -30.65 10.08
CA LEU A 2 0.01 -30.63 11.27
C LEU A 2 0.64 -31.36 12.47
N THR A 3 1.67 -32.17 12.22
CA THR A 3 2.38 -32.92 13.26
C THR A 3 3.49 -32.05 13.86
N PRO A 4 3.50 -31.83 15.18
CA PRO A 4 4.54 -31.05 15.84
C PRO A 4 5.88 -31.80 15.87
N TRP A 5 6.97 -31.03 15.87
CA TRP A 5 8.34 -31.51 15.96
C TRP A 5 8.84 -31.34 17.38
N VAL A 6 9.53 -32.35 17.91
CA VAL A 6 10.21 -32.22 19.19
C VAL A 6 11.52 -31.46 18.96
N THR A 7 11.57 -30.23 19.45
CA THR A 7 12.71 -29.33 19.25
C THR A 7 13.27 -28.89 20.60
N HIS A 8 14.60 -28.93 20.73
CA HIS A 8 15.30 -28.39 21.88
C HIS A 8 15.38 -26.86 21.77
N CYS A 9 14.76 -26.15 22.70
CA CYS A 9 14.72 -24.69 22.72
C CYS A 9 15.89 -24.08 23.51
N CYS A 10 16.10 -22.76 23.35
CA CYS A 10 17.17 -22.02 24.02
C CYS A 10 17.03 -21.96 25.56
N ASP A 11 15.85 -22.30 26.09
CA ASP A 11 15.57 -22.43 27.52
C ASP A 11 16.01 -23.78 28.11
N GLY A 12 16.64 -24.65 27.30
CA GLY A 12 17.13 -25.97 27.70
C GLY A 12 16.05 -27.05 27.79
N HIS A 13 14.81 -26.77 27.37
CA HIS A 13 13.70 -27.72 27.39
C HIS A 13 13.32 -28.18 25.97
N PHE A 14 12.73 -29.36 25.87
CA PHE A 14 12.18 -29.88 24.62
C PHE A 14 10.71 -29.52 24.51
N TRP A 15 10.33 -28.92 23.39
CA TRP A 15 8.97 -28.49 23.11
C TRP A 15 8.44 -29.10 21.82
N HIS A 16 7.12 -29.28 21.75
CA HIS A 16 6.42 -29.63 20.52
C HIS A 16 6.16 -28.35 19.73
N ILE A 17 6.86 -28.19 18.61
CA ILE A 17 6.80 -26.98 17.77
C ILE A 17 6.11 -27.28 16.44
N ILE A 18 5.22 -26.39 16.02
CA ILE A 18 4.68 -26.34 14.66
C ILE A 18 5.32 -25.15 13.96
N TYR A 19 5.98 -25.41 12.83
CA TYR A 19 6.56 -24.34 12.01
C TYR A 19 5.49 -23.73 11.11
N GLY A 20 5.43 -22.41 11.07
CA GLY A 20 4.57 -21.62 10.20
C GLY A 20 5.39 -20.62 9.37
N LEU A 21 4.76 -20.04 8.36
CA LEU A 21 5.30 -18.89 7.66
C LEU A 21 4.80 -17.63 8.35
N GLY A 22 5.71 -16.68 8.56
CA GLY A 22 5.36 -15.36 9.06
C GLY A 22 4.75 -14.48 7.98
N PRO A 23 4.40 -13.24 8.34
CA PRO A 23 3.87 -12.28 7.39
C PRO A 23 4.84 -12.03 6.23
N TYR A 24 4.30 -11.89 5.02
CA TYR A 24 5.06 -11.74 3.78
C TYR A 24 4.93 -10.29 3.27
N ILE A 25 6.04 -9.56 3.28
CA ILE A 25 6.11 -8.19 2.79
C ILE A 25 6.57 -8.22 1.33
N ALA A 26 5.71 -7.77 0.44
CA ALA A 26 5.93 -7.75 -1.00
C ALA A 26 5.38 -6.45 -1.58
N ASP A 27 5.93 -5.99 -2.70
CA ASP A 27 5.33 -4.90 -3.45
C ASP A 27 4.02 -5.36 -4.11
N TYR A 28 3.18 -4.43 -4.57
CA TYR A 28 1.85 -4.80 -5.07
C TYR A 28 1.86 -5.81 -6.24
N PRO A 29 2.73 -5.69 -7.26
CA PRO A 29 2.86 -6.72 -8.30
C PRO A 29 3.20 -8.10 -7.75
N GLU A 30 4.14 -8.20 -6.80
CA GLU A 30 4.48 -9.46 -6.16
C GLU A 30 3.33 -9.97 -5.28
N GLN A 31 2.65 -9.11 -4.52
CA GLN A 31 1.45 -9.49 -3.76
C GLN A 31 0.37 -10.08 -4.67
N ALA A 32 0.13 -9.48 -5.84
CA ALA A 32 -0.85 -9.96 -6.80
C ALA A 32 -0.49 -11.35 -7.33
N LEU A 33 0.79 -11.56 -7.66
CA LEU A 33 1.30 -12.86 -8.07
C LEU A 33 1.13 -13.92 -6.97
N LEU A 34 1.53 -13.59 -5.73
CA LEU A 34 1.51 -14.51 -4.60
C LEU A 34 0.08 -14.91 -4.20
N ALA A 35 -0.86 -13.97 -4.24
CA ALA A 35 -2.28 -14.22 -4.02
C ALA A 35 -3.01 -14.77 -5.25
N CYS A 36 -2.32 -14.95 -6.39
CA CYS A 36 -2.91 -15.39 -7.65
C CYS A 36 -4.12 -14.55 -8.09
N ILE A 37 -4.01 -13.23 -7.92
CA ILE A 37 -5.02 -12.27 -8.36
C ILE A 37 -4.54 -11.50 -9.58
N ILE A 38 -5.48 -10.95 -10.33
CA ILE A 38 -5.18 -10.07 -11.45
C ILE A 38 -4.76 -8.69 -10.94
N GLN A 39 -3.91 -8.00 -11.70
CA GLN A 39 -3.43 -6.67 -11.34
C GLN A 39 -4.59 -5.67 -11.28
N ASN A 40 -4.48 -4.70 -10.37
CA ASN A 40 -5.49 -3.70 -10.02
C ASN A 40 -6.72 -4.24 -9.26
N TRP A 41 -6.68 -5.49 -8.81
CA TRP A 41 -7.65 -6.04 -7.88
C TRP A 41 -7.10 -6.10 -6.46
N CYS A 42 -8.00 -6.16 -5.48
CA CYS A 42 -7.59 -6.24 -4.09
C CYS A 42 -7.22 -7.67 -3.69
N THR A 43 -6.08 -7.80 -2.99
CA THR A 43 -5.60 -9.06 -2.39
C THR A 43 -6.55 -9.56 -1.30
N THR A 44 -7.31 -8.65 -0.70
CA THR A 44 -8.47 -8.93 0.15
C THR A 44 -9.72 -8.52 -0.62
N PRO A 45 -10.50 -9.45 -1.20
CA PRO A 45 -11.70 -9.11 -1.94
C PRO A 45 -12.70 -8.56 -0.93
N TYR A 46 -12.98 -7.27 -1.03
CA TYR A 46 -14.30 -6.87 -0.60
C TYR A 46 -14.76 -5.60 -1.31
N HIS A 47 -15.87 -5.71 -2.02
CA HIS A 47 -16.53 -4.57 -2.65
C HIS A 47 -17.29 -3.71 -1.63
N ASN A 48 -17.53 -4.21 -0.42
CA ASN A 48 -18.26 -3.51 0.62
C ASN A 48 -17.64 -3.82 1.99
N LEU A 49 -16.51 -3.21 2.35
CA LEU A 49 -15.81 -3.45 3.63
C LEU A 49 -16.70 -3.47 4.89
N ASP A 50 -17.89 -2.87 4.82
CA ASP A 50 -18.87 -2.73 5.90
C ASP A 50 -20.10 -3.67 5.78
N GLY A 51 -20.18 -4.52 4.75
CA GLY A 51 -21.33 -5.41 4.53
C GLY A 51 -21.28 -6.72 5.34
N GLU A 52 -22.41 -7.42 5.42
CA GLU A 52 -22.52 -8.71 6.12
C GLU A 52 -22.19 -9.94 5.24
N VAL A 53 -22.08 -9.76 3.91
CA VAL A 53 -21.97 -10.87 2.94
C VAL A 53 -20.67 -10.75 2.16
N GLY A 54 -19.69 -11.58 2.52
CA GLY A 54 -18.40 -11.70 1.85
C GLY A 54 -17.26 -11.79 2.86
N GLY A 55 -16.59 -12.93 2.91
CA GLY A 55 -15.38 -13.12 3.73
C GLY A 55 -14.11 -12.74 2.97
N PRO A 56 -12.97 -12.59 3.67
CA PRO A 56 -11.69 -12.36 3.00
C PRO A 56 -11.34 -13.52 2.05
N ARG A 57 -10.46 -13.23 1.08
CA ARG A 57 -9.83 -14.24 0.22
C ARG A 57 -9.13 -15.22 1.16
N SER A 58 -9.23 -16.49 0.85
CA SER A 58 -8.55 -17.56 1.55
C SER A 58 -8.34 -18.72 0.59
N HIS A 59 -7.42 -19.62 0.91
CA HIS A 59 -7.29 -20.89 0.23
C HIS A 59 -8.64 -21.62 0.18
N LEU A 60 -9.43 -21.58 1.27
CA LEU A 60 -10.75 -22.22 1.30
C LEU A 60 -11.70 -21.59 0.28
N HIS A 61 -11.75 -20.26 0.21
CA HIS A 61 -12.58 -19.53 -0.76
C HIS A 61 -12.20 -19.91 -2.20
N THR A 62 -10.92 -19.77 -2.55
CA THR A 62 -10.43 -20.04 -3.91
C THR A 62 -10.66 -21.51 -4.30
N ASN A 63 -10.37 -22.46 -3.41
CA ASN A 63 -10.61 -23.88 -3.69
C ASN A 63 -12.09 -24.20 -3.82
N THR A 64 -12.97 -23.54 -3.07
CA THR A 64 -14.42 -23.75 -3.18
C THR A 64 -14.91 -23.33 -4.55
N LEU A 65 -14.45 -22.19 -5.06
CA LEU A 65 -14.80 -21.72 -6.40
C LEU A 65 -14.28 -22.66 -7.49
N LEU A 66 -13.01 -23.08 -7.41
CA LEU A 66 -12.39 -24.02 -8.37
C LEU A 66 -13.03 -25.40 -8.34
N SER A 67 -13.37 -25.91 -7.15
CA SER A 67 -13.92 -27.26 -6.97
C SER A 67 -15.42 -27.35 -7.27
N SER A 68 -16.11 -26.21 -7.39
CA SER A 68 -17.55 -26.16 -7.68
C SER A 68 -17.91 -26.78 -9.04
N GLY A 69 -16.96 -26.81 -9.99
CA GLY A 69 -17.17 -27.27 -11.36
C GLY A 69 -18.21 -26.45 -12.15
N THR A 70 -18.75 -25.40 -11.54
CA THR A 70 -19.83 -24.56 -12.09
C THR A 70 -19.32 -23.23 -12.62
N ILE A 71 -18.14 -22.80 -12.15
CA ILE A 71 -17.51 -21.54 -12.51
C ILE A 71 -16.35 -21.83 -13.47
N THR A 72 -16.35 -21.16 -14.61
CA THR A 72 -15.27 -21.22 -15.60
C THR A 72 -14.06 -20.39 -15.18
N LEU A 73 -12.89 -20.67 -15.77
CA LEU A 73 -11.69 -19.84 -15.55
C LEU A 73 -11.89 -18.39 -15.98
N GLN A 74 -12.71 -18.15 -17.01
CA GLN A 74 -13.05 -16.80 -17.46
C GLN A 74 -13.90 -16.06 -16.42
N GLU A 75 -14.91 -16.70 -15.85
CA GLU A 75 -15.73 -16.11 -14.78
C GLU A 75 -14.90 -15.85 -13.51
N LEU A 76 -13.97 -16.75 -13.17
CA LEU A 76 -13.00 -16.51 -12.07
C LEU A 76 -12.15 -15.26 -12.31
N TRP A 77 -11.69 -15.07 -13.53
CA TRP A 77 -10.88 -13.92 -13.91
C TRP A 77 -11.70 -12.62 -13.89
N ASP A 78 -12.86 -12.61 -14.55
CA ASP A 78 -13.65 -11.39 -14.76
C ASP A 78 -14.42 -10.96 -13.50
N ASP A 79 -15.04 -11.91 -12.79
CA ASP A 79 -15.96 -11.60 -11.69
C ASP A 79 -15.27 -11.63 -10.31
N TYR A 80 -14.24 -12.47 -10.15
CA TYR A 80 -13.54 -12.65 -8.86
C TYR A 80 -12.12 -12.11 -8.87
N GLY A 81 -11.57 -11.76 -10.04
CA GLY A 81 -10.19 -11.32 -10.19
C GLY A 81 -9.16 -12.37 -9.79
N ILE A 82 -9.50 -13.67 -9.93
CA ILE A 82 -8.63 -14.81 -9.59
C ILE A 82 -8.04 -15.40 -10.85
N VAL A 83 -6.74 -15.63 -10.84
CA VAL A 83 -6.05 -16.40 -11.89
C VAL A 83 -6.18 -17.89 -11.57
N GLY A 84 -7.25 -18.53 -12.06
CA GLY A 84 -7.58 -19.92 -11.72
C GLY A 84 -6.55 -20.98 -12.19
N ASP A 85 -5.67 -20.61 -13.12
CA ASP A 85 -4.57 -21.47 -13.61
C ASP A 85 -3.36 -21.49 -12.68
N LEU A 86 -3.34 -20.62 -11.66
CA LEU A 86 -2.27 -20.50 -10.69
C LEU A 86 -2.75 -20.94 -9.31
N GLN A 87 -1.82 -21.50 -8.55
CA GLN A 87 -2.05 -21.87 -7.17
C GLN A 87 -1.01 -21.17 -6.29
N PRO A 88 -1.41 -20.55 -5.17
CA PRO A 88 -0.46 -19.98 -4.23
C PRO A 88 0.57 -21.01 -3.79
N PHE A 89 1.83 -20.61 -3.66
CA PHE A 89 2.90 -21.51 -3.21
C PHE A 89 2.63 -22.04 -1.79
N THR A 90 1.88 -21.27 -0.99
CA THR A 90 1.47 -21.60 0.38
C THR A 90 0.33 -22.62 0.45
N MET A 91 -0.28 -23.01 -0.66
CA MET A 91 -1.51 -23.81 -0.66
C MET A 91 -1.38 -25.16 0.06
N THR A 92 -0.19 -25.76 0.08
CA THR A 92 0.08 -27.03 0.78
C THR A 92 0.50 -26.85 2.25
N PHE A 93 0.63 -25.60 2.71
CA PHE A 93 1.03 -25.26 4.06
C PHE A 93 -0.24 -25.04 4.93
N PRO A 94 -0.51 -25.90 5.92
CA PRO A 94 -1.78 -25.87 6.65
C PRO A 94 -1.95 -24.69 7.61
N HIS A 95 -0.88 -23.94 7.88
CA HIS A 95 -0.87 -22.80 8.80
C HIS A 95 -0.31 -21.54 8.12
N ALA A 96 -0.35 -21.49 6.80
CA ALA A 96 0.10 -20.34 6.04
C ALA A 96 -0.88 -20.14 4.90
N ASP A 97 -1.88 -19.29 5.12
CA ASP A 97 -2.72 -18.79 4.03
C ASP A 97 -2.07 -17.52 3.50
N ILE A 98 -1.66 -17.48 2.23
CA ILE A 98 -0.99 -16.29 1.70
C ILE A 98 -1.88 -15.05 1.82
N HIS A 99 -3.20 -15.22 1.71
CA HIS A 99 -4.14 -14.12 1.76
C HIS A 99 -4.20 -13.46 3.14
N ASP A 100 -3.89 -14.21 4.20
CA ASP A 100 -3.74 -13.70 5.57
C ASP A 100 -2.32 -13.20 5.88
N LEU A 101 -1.31 -13.74 5.18
CA LEU A 101 0.09 -13.43 5.44
C LEU A 101 0.58 -12.18 4.71
N LEU A 102 -0.05 -11.78 3.60
CA LEU A 102 0.38 -10.59 2.86
C LEU A 102 0.23 -9.32 3.71
N LEU A 103 1.34 -8.63 3.91
CA LEU A 103 1.34 -7.33 4.59
C LEU A 103 1.46 -6.17 3.61
N PRO A 104 0.80 -5.04 3.90
CA PRO A 104 0.94 -3.86 3.08
C PRO A 104 2.38 -3.35 3.10
N ASP A 105 2.87 -2.94 1.93
CA ASP A 105 4.16 -2.30 1.81
C ASP A 105 4.03 -0.81 2.11
N VAL A 106 4.46 -0.41 3.31
CA VAL A 106 4.49 0.98 3.76
C VAL A 106 5.18 1.88 2.75
N LEU A 107 6.24 1.40 2.09
CA LEU A 107 6.97 2.20 1.13
C LEU A 107 6.17 2.37 -0.16
N HIS A 108 5.90 1.29 -0.89
CA HIS A 108 5.38 1.40 -2.24
C HIS A 108 3.88 1.72 -2.26
N GLN A 109 3.11 1.24 -1.28
CA GLN A 109 1.66 1.45 -1.25
C GLN A 109 1.31 2.76 -0.54
N ILE A 110 1.79 2.97 0.69
CA ILE A 110 1.35 4.10 1.51
C ILE A 110 2.12 5.38 1.16
N ILE A 111 3.45 5.34 1.21
CA ILE A 111 4.27 6.54 0.99
C ILE A 111 4.34 6.92 -0.49
N LYS A 112 4.69 5.96 -1.35
CA LYS A 112 4.79 6.23 -2.79
C LYS A 112 3.39 6.31 -3.40
N GLY A 113 2.56 5.28 -3.25
CA GLY A 113 1.22 5.23 -3.81
C GLY A 113 0.28 6.30 -3.25
N THR A 114 -0.07 6.23 -1.97
CA THR A 114 -1.10 7.11 -1.39
C THR A 114 -0.61 8.56 -1.23
N PHE A 115 0.55 8.78 -0.61
CA PHE A 115 1.03 10.14 -0.40
C PHE A 115 1.54 10.78 -1.70
N LYS A 116 2.54 10.19 -2.35
CA LYS A 116 3.22 10.84 -3.48
C LYS A 116 2.44 10.74 -4.81
N ASP A 117 1.93 9.57 -5.18
CA ASP A 117 1.30 9.35 -6.49
C ASP A 117 -0.20 9.75 -6.48
N HIS A 118 -0.83 9.92 -5.31
CA HIS A 118 -2.25 10.28 -5.22
C HIS A 118 -2.49 11.62 -4.52
N LEU A 119 -2.05 11.81 -3.26
CA LEU A 119 -2.37 13.06 -2.55
C LEU A 119 -1.65 14.29 -3.10
N VAL A 120 -0.37 14.17 -3.47
CA VAL A 120 0.36 15.29 -4.08
C VAL A 120 -0.26 15.66 -5.42
N ASP A 121 -0.56 14.66 -6.26
CA ASP A 121 -1.21 14.86 -7.55
C ASP A 121 -2.62 15.48 -7.38
N TRP A 122 -3.41 15.01 -6.41
CA TRP A 122 -4.73 15.58 -6.08
C TRP A 122 -4.66 17.05 -5.64
N VAL A 123 -3.64 17.44 -4.88
CA VAL A 123 -3.40 18.84 -4.50
C VAL A 123 -3.08 19.68 -5.73
N GLU A 124 -2.25 19.18 -6.64
CA GLU A 124 -1.95 19.88 -7.89
C GLU A 124 -3.19 20.03 -8.78
N GLU A 125 -3.96 18.95 -8.96
CA GLU A 125 -5.22 18.95 -9.71
C GLU A 125 -6.22 19.97 -9.14
N TYR A 126 -6.36 20.02 -7.82
CA TYR A 126 -7.21 21.02 -7.16
C TYR A 126 -6.77 22.45 -7.49
N ILE A 127 -5.46 22.73 -7.47
CA ILE A 127 -4.92 24.07 -7.78
C ILE A 127 -5.22 24.40 -9.25
N TRP A 128 -5.01 23.46 -10.18
CA TRP A 128 -5.33 23.63 -11.59
C TRP A 128 -6.82 23.87 -11.85
N TYR A 129 -7.69 23.17 -11.11
CA TYR A 129 -9.14 23.31 -11.23
C TYR A 129 -9.65 24.63 -10.65
N SER A 130 -9.06 25.10 -9.55
CA SER A 130 -9.57 26.24 -8.76
C SER A 130 -9.05 27.60 -9.24
N HIS A 131 -8.01 27.63 -10.08
CA HIS A 131 -7.32 28.86 -10.47
C HIS A 131 -7.09 28.94 -11.98
N HIS A 132 -6.98 30.15 -12.51
CA HIS A 132 -6.56 30.34 -13.89
C HIS A 132 -5.05 30.11 -14.04
N LYS A 133 -4.59 29.74 -15.24
CA LYS A 133 -3.21 29.32 -15.51
C LYS A 133 -2.11 30.21 -14.89
N GLY A 134 -2.21 31.53 -15.04
CA GLY A 134 -1.22 32.46 -14.48
C GLY A 134 -1.16 32.49 -12.94
N GLN A 135 -2.26 32.19 -12.25
CA GLN A 135 -2.28 31.99 -10.80
C GLN A 135 -1.71 30.63 -10.42
N VAL A 136 -2.06 29.57 -11.17
CA VAL A 136 -1.55 28.22 -10.93
C VAL A 136 -0.03 28.20 -10.94
N GLU A 137 0.60 28.76 -11.98
CA GLU A 137 2.06 28.80 -12.10
C GLU A 137 2.71 29.53 -10.92
N ARG A 138 2.09 30.62 -10.42
CA ARG A 138 2.56 31.35 -9.24
C ARG A 138 2.42 30.54 -7.94
N ILE A 139 1.31 29.85 -7.77
CA ILE A 139 1.04 29.01 -6.59
C ILE A 139 2.02 27.85 -6.56
N LEU A 140 2.18 27.11 -7.66
CA LEU A 140 3.11 25.99 -7.76
C LEU A 140 4.56 26.45 -7.59
N ALA A 141 4.94 27.62 -8.13
CA ALA A 141 6.26 28.21 -7.89
C ALA A 141 6.46 28.57 -6.41
N ASP A 142 5.44 29.09 -5.72
CA ASP A 142 5.53 29.38 -4.28
C ASP A 142 5.62 28.11 -3.43
N ILE A 143 4.86 27.06 -3.75
CA ILE A 143 4.98 25.74 -3.11
C ILE A 143 6.41 25.21 -3.24
N ASN A 144 6.95 25.21 -4.46
CA ASN A 144 8.33 24.79 -4.73
C ASN A 144 9.34 25.64 -3.96
N ARG A 145 9.13 26.97 -3.91
CA ARG A 145 9.97 27.89 -3.14
C ARG A 145 9.94 27.58 -1.64
N ARG A 146 8.78 27.28 -1.07
CA ARG A 146 8.64 26.92 0.36
C ARG A 146 9.33 25.61 0.67
N ILE A 147 9.21 24.61 -0.20
CA ILE A 147 9.91 23.32 -0.09
C ILE A 147 11.43 23.53 -0.15
N ALA A 148 11.91 24.39 -1.06
CA ALA A 148 13.33 24.71 -1.21
C ALA A 148 13.88 25.61 -0.10
N ALA A 149 13.03 26.37 0.61
CA ALA A 149 13.45 27.25 1.70
C ALA A 149 13.76 26.51 3.01
N VAL A 150 13.50 25.20 3.07
CA VAL A 150 13.75 24.37 4.24
C VAL A 150 15.24 24.34 4.54
N SER A 151 15.63 24.76 5.74
CA SER A 151 17.04 24.73 6.16
C SER A 151 17.59 23.31 6.17
N SER A 152 18.87 23.17 5.81
CA SER A 152 19.58 21.89 5.96
C SER A 152 19.62 21.48 7.43
N PHE A 153 19.06 20.31 7.75
CA PHE A 153 19.03 19.75 9.10
C PHE A 153 19.26 18.23 9.03
N PRO A 154 19.98 17.61 9.99
CA PRO A 154 20.17 16.17 10.01
C PRO A 154 18.83 15.40 9.97
N GLY A 155 18.67 14.51 8.99
CA GLY A 155 17.44 13.74 8.81
C GLY A 155 16.33 14.45 8.02
N LEU A 156 16.56 15.67 7.55
CA LEU A 156 15.68 16.41 6.65
C LEU A 156 16.34 16.52 5.26
N HIS A 157 15.60 16.17 4.21
CA HIS A 157 16.11 16.24 2.85
C HIS A 157 15.95 17.67 2.31
N HIS A 158 17.02 18.23 1.73
CA HIS A 158 17.00 19.57 1.17
C HIS A 158 16.67 19.53 -0.33
N PHE A 159 15.52 20.09 -0.70
CA PHE A 159 14.97 20.04 -2.05
C PHE A 159 15.25 21.33 -2.84
N HIS A 160 16.45 21.46 -3.41
CA HIS A 160 16.87 22.66 -4.15
C HIS A 160 15.95 23.08 -5.32
N LYS A 161 15.19 22.13 -5.89
CA LYS A 161 14.27 22.37 -7.02
C LYS A 161 12.78 22.20 -6.65
N GLY A 162 12.45 22.17 -5.35
CA GLY A 162 11.09 21.89 -4.89
C GLY A 162 10.68 20.44 -5.18
N HIS A 163 9.44 20.19 -5.59
CA HIS A 163 8.90 18.85 -5.87
C HIS A 163 8.90 18.47 -7.37
N GLY A 164 9.50 19.29 -8.24
CA GLY A 164 9.52 19.05 -9.70
C GLY A 164 10.48 17.97 -10.22
N PHE A 165 10.65 16.83 -9.53
CA PHE A 165 11.56 15.77 -9.99
C PHE A 165 10.90 14.81 -10.99
N LYS A 166 11.58 14.53 -12.10
CA LYS A 166 11.15 13.53 -13.10
C LYS A 166 11.20 12.10 -12.58
N GLN A 167 12.05 11.83 -11.60
CA GLN A 167 12.18 10.52 -10.96
C GLN A 167 12.34 10.74 -9.46
N TRP A 168 11.48 10.09 -8.68
CA TRP A 168 11.48 10.18 -7.22
C TRP A 168 12.04 8.90 -6.64
N THR A 169 12.97 9.02 -5.68
CA THR A 169 13.40 7.89 -4.86
C THR A 169 12.54 7.74 -3.61
N ARG A 170 12.64 6.58 -2.95
CA ARG A 170 12.07 6.33 -1.62
C ARG A 170 12.37 7.45 -0.62
N ASN A 171 13.61 7.91 -0.59
CA ASN A 171 14.05 8.90 0.38
C ASN A 171 13.49 10.28 0.06
N ASP A 172 13.31 10.58 -1.23
CA ASP A 172 12.72 11.83 -1.67
C ASP A 172 11.24 11.91 -1.25
N SER A 173 10.45 10.85 -1.44
CA SER A 173 9.05 10.83 -0.99
C SER A 173 8.92 11.01 0.53
N LYS A 174 9.73 10.29 1.32
CA LYS A 174 9.78 10.47 2.78
C LYS A 174 10.24 11.86 3.20
N GLY A 175 11.20 12.43 2.48
CA GLY A 175 11.67 13.79 2.71
C GLY A 175 10.57 14.81 2.44
N LEU A 176 9.83 14.64 1.36
CA LEU A 176 8.75 15.55 0.96
C LEU A 176 7.65 15.58 2.03
N MET A 177 7.23 14.42 2.56
CA MET A 177 6.22 14.34 3.63
C MET A 177 6.53 15.27 4.81
N LYS A 178 7.81 15.41 5.18
CA LYS A 178 8.24 16.24 6.32
C LYS A 178 8.06 17.74 6.09
N VAL A 179 8.00 18.17 4.84
CA VAL A 179 8.04 19.60 4.46
C VAL A 179 6.81 20.05 3.68
N TYR A 180 5.93 19.11 3.30
CA TYR A 180 4.83 19.38 2.37
C TYR A 180 3.68 20.18 2.99
N LEU A 181 3.30 19.88 4.24
CA LEU A 181 2.21 20.59 4.95
C LEU A 181 2.37 22.12 4.97
N PRO A 182 3.50 22.69 5.42
CA PRO A 182 3.70 24.14 5.39
C PRO A 182 3.82 24.69 3.95
N ALA A 183 4.21 23.88 2.98
CA ALA A 183 4.31 24.30 1.59
C ALA A 183 2.94 24.57 0.96
N ILE A 184 1.93 23.75 1.26
CA ILE A 184 0.58 23.88 0.68
C ILE A 184 -0.35 24.77 1.51
N ALA A 185 -0.01 25.05 2.77
CA ALA A 185 -0.84 25.86 3.66
C ALA A 185 -1.10 27.26 3.09
N GLY A 186 -2.39 27.65 3.03
CA GLY A 186 -2.83 28.91 2.46
C GLY A 186 -3.02 28.91 0.93
N HIS A 187 -2.60 27.85 0.24
CA HIS A 187 -2.85 27.64 -1.20
C HIS A 187 -4.01 26.68 -1.47
N VAL A 188 -4.34 25.82 -0.51
CA VAL A 188 -5.48 24.89 -0.58
C VAL A 188 -6.39 25.06 0.64
N PRO A 189 -7.67 24.62 0.58
CA PRO A 189 -8.58 24.64 1.70
C PRO A 189 -7.98 23.99 2.95
N PRO A 190 -8.23 24.52 4.16
CA PRO A 190 -7.72 23.93 5.41
C PRO A 190 -8.15 22.48 5.64
N VAL A 191 -9.23 22.02 5.00
CA VAL A 191 -9.66 20.61 5.06
C VAL A 191 -8.69 19.70 4.30
N MET A 192 -8.20 20.11 3.12
CA MET A 192 -7.20 19.33 2.37
C MET A 192 -5.89 19.21 3.13
N VAL A 193 -5.43 20.30 3.76
CA VAL A 193 -4.22 20.27 4.62
C VAL A 193 -4.41 19.27 5.76
N ARG A 194 -5.59 19.22 6.38
CA ARG A 194 -5.92 18.24 7.43
C ARG A 194 -5.91 16.81 6.93
N VAL A 195 -6.47 16.53 5.76
CA VAL A 195 -6.43 15.18 5.14
C VAL A 195 -4.98 14.72 4.95
N VAL A 196 -4.13 15.58 4.38
CA VAL A 196 -2.71 15.28 4.19
C VAL A 196 -2.00 15.07 5.54
N ALA A 197 -2.31 15.90 6.54
CA ALA A 197 -1.72 15.78 7.88
C ALA A 197 -2.12 14.46 8.55
N THR A 198 -3.39 14.06 8.48
CA THR A 198 -3.88 12.79 9.03
C THR A 198 -3.20 11.59 8.37
N LEU A 199 -2.98 11.59 7.05
CA LEU A 199 -2.22 10.51 6.41
C LEU A 199 -0.78 10.48 6.90
N ILE A 200 -0.12 11.65 6.97
CA ILE A 200 1.27 11.73 7.44
C ILE A 200 1.38 11.24 8.88
N GLU A 201 0.48 11.64 9.78
CA GLU A 201 0.42 11.15 11.17
C GLU A 201 0.21 9.64 11.21
N PHE A 202 -0.74 9.11 10.43
CA PHE A 202 -0.95 7.66 10.31
C PHE A 202 0.33 6.92 9.90
N CYS A 203 1.08 7.44 8.92
CA CYS A 203 2.35 6.85 8.48
C CYS A 203 3.44 6.85 9.54
N TYR A 204 3.35 7.69 10.58
CA TYR A 204 4.28 7.69 11.71
C TYR A 204 3.86 6.74 12.84
N LEU A 205 2.60 6.30 12.86
CA LEU A 205 2.07 5.40 13.89
C LEU A 205 2.19 3.92 13.53
N ILE A 206 2.29 3.60 12.24
CA ILE A 206 2.43 2.23 11.72
C ILE A 206 3.88 1.80 11.49
#